data_AF-A0AAD2HGV4-F1
#
_entry.id   AF-A0AAD2HGV4-F1
#
_cell.length_a   1.000
_cell.length_b   1.000
_cell.length_c   1.000
_cell.angle_alpha   90.00
_cell.angle_beta   90.00
_cell.angle_gamma   90.00
#
_symmetry.space_group_name_H-M   'P 1'
#
loop_
_entity.id
_entity.type
_entity.pdbx_description
1 polymer ?
#
loop_
_entity_poly.entity_id
_entity_poly.type
_entity_poly.pdbx_seq_one_letter_code
_entity_poly.pdbx_strand_id
1 'polypeptide(L)'
;MQSFRRTFNVENNALRSNHPYALRPGQTTQTLLFFEFRSYGPPTSDFGRPGDVYIDLSPSRHALYWRERNVNQGMGAGDWCCWSGITCDPQMQARHPWVRRSGGVFLSVDLDGVHWASIEEISASRMRMGLPLAPRGGLDPRSMTAEVLGRMLTQEQQRRSTVSPTLTSPHVLSPLLHHRAGTPAPLSAVANSGPSVSAHDKKRRRASMGVPPSSMNSSASSTASFGGPLVHSPSSSTALLSQPHPFYGLPRGMPEAPPVLSPDNPIIYADLPQSERVRAAHLALDRMRFAQDAEMNAKHALKEKNGELAQARQREKDIISMSYHYQKRERELVAALAAAEQRSSAGLEELRSSAQSMKQQADAAREQTNHAVLQVQQSQAELEAAQRELRELQRRPFEE
;
A
#
# COMPACT_ATOMS: atom_id res chain seq x y z
N MET A 1 15.31 6.68 3.99
CA MET A 1 14.43 7.20 2.93
C MET A 1 13.27 6.25 2.72
N GLN A 2 12.03 6.74 2.79
CA GLN A 2 10.83 5.98 2.45
C GLN A 2 10.46 6.26 0.98
N SER A 3 9.88 5.28 0.28
CA SER A 3 9.39 5.45 -1.08
C SER A 3 7.98 4.93 -1.25
N PHE A 4 7.17 5.67 -1.99
CA PHE A 4 5.78 5.35 -2.30
C PHE A 4 5.61 5.34 -3.81
N ARG A 5 4.97 4.29 -4.30
CA ARG A 5 4.67 4.16 -5.73
C ARG A 5 3.34 4.85 -6.00
N ARG A 6 3.34 5.81 -6.93
CA ARG A 6 2.16 6.60 -7.30
C ARG A 6 1.88 6.49 -8.79
N THR A 7 0.64 6.80 -9.15
CA THR A 7 0.15 6.74 -10.52
C THR A 7 -0.74 7.91 -10.85
N PHE A 8 -0.73 8.37 -12.10
CA PHE A 8 -1.74 9.28 -12.63
C PHE A 8 -2.07 8.92 -14.08
N ASN A 9 -3.27 9.27 -14.53
CA ASN A 9 -3.72 8.95 -15.88
C ASN A 9 -3.41 10.10 -16.84
N VAL A 10 -2.93 9.76 -18.03
CA VAL A 10 -2.57 10.72 -19.07
C VAL A 10 -3.13 10.25 -20.40
N GLU A 11 -3.67 11.18 -21.18
CA GLU A 11 -4.06 10.89 -22.56
C GLU A 11 -2.82 10.57 -23.41
N ASN A 12 -2.94 9.55 -24.27
CA ASN A 12 -1.85 9.08 -25.13
C ASN A 12 -1.19 10.23 -25.92
N ASN A 13 -2.01 11.14 -26.45
CA ASN A 13 -1.58 12.29 -27.24
C ASN A 13 -0.73 13.31 -26.48
N ALA A 14 -0.68 13.24 -25.15
CA ALA A 14 0.05 14.18 -24.31
C ALA A 14 1.52 13.75 -24.05
N LEU A 15 1.85 12.48 -24.30
CA LEU A 15 3.16 11.89 -24.04
C LEU A 15 4.16 12.19 -25.16
N ARG A 16 5.45 12.27 -24.79
CA ARG A 16 6.53 12.33 -25.78
C ARG A 16 6.71 10.98 -26.46
N SER A 17 7.07 11.01 -27.75
CA SER A 17 7.39 9.82 -28.57
C SER A 17 8.52 8.94 -28.00
N ASN A 18 9.29 9.44 -27.04
CA ASN A 18 10.40 8.75 -26.38
C ASN A 18 10.15 8.51 -24.89
N HIS A 19 8.91 8.28 -24.51
CA HIS A 19 8.53 7.92 -23.15
C HIS A 19 9.00 6.47 -22.83
N PRO A 20 9.49 6.18 -21.60
CA PRO A 20 10.06 4.86 -21.26
C PRO A 20 9.05 3.70 -21.28
N TYR A 21 7.76 3.98 -21.27
CA TYR A 21 6.73 2.95 -21.36
C TYR A 21 6.13 2.92 -22.77
N ALA A 22 6.27 1.78 -23.44
CA ALA A 22 5.60 1.51 -24.71
C ALA A 22 4.09 1.39 -24.47
N LEU A 23 3.33 2.16 -25.24
CA LEU A 23 1.87 2.08 -25.25
C LEU A 23 1.43 0.84 -26.02
N ARG A 24 0.43 0.13 -25.49
CA ARG A 24 -0.23 -0.90 -26.29
C ARG A 24 -1.09 -0.23 -27.37
N PRO A 25 -1.06 -0.72 -28.62
CA PRO A 25 -1.96 -0.23 -29.67
C PRO A 25 -3.42 -0.29 -29.19
N GLY A 26 -4.17 0.80 -29.35
CA GLY A 26 -5.58 0.89 -28.95
C GLY A 26 -5.85 1.49 -27.56
N GLN A 27 -4.84 1.79 -26.75
CA GLN A 27 -5.05 2.53 -25.50
C GLN A 27 -5.10 4.05 -25.74
N THR A 28 -6.21 4.68 -25.37
CA THR A 28 -6.40 6.15 -25.41
C THR A 28 -5.81 6.85 -24.20
N THR A 29 -5.72 6.15 -23.06
CA THR A 29 -5.16 6.65 -21.80
C THR A 29 -4.06 5.71 -21.29
N GLN A 30 -3.00 6.28 -20.71
CA GLN A 30 -1.93 5.56 -20.05
C GLN A 30 -1.79 6.02 -18.60
N THR A 31 -1.67 5.05 -17.70
CA THR A 31 -1.31 5.31 -16.32
C THR A 31 0.21 5.46 -16.21
N LEU A 32 0.66 6.68 -15.93
CA LEU A 32 2.05 6.98 -15.67
C LEU A 32 2.43 6.65 -14.23
N LEU A 33 3.62 6.08 -14.07
CA LEU A 33 4.18 5.75 -12.77
C LEU A 33 5.22 6.78 -12.36
N PHE A 34 5.16 7.23 -11.11
CA PHE A 34 6.25 7.97 -10.47
C PHE A 34 6.45 7.47 -9.03
N PHE A 35 7.64 7.70 -8.51
CA PHE A 35 7.96 7.45 -7.11
C PHE A 35 7.94 8.75 -6.32
N GLU A 36 7.32 8.68 -5.16
CA GLU A 36 7.35 9.70 -4.13
C GLU A 36 8.33 9.26 -3.04
N PHE A 37 9.40 10.02 -2.86
CA PHE A 37 10.41 9.78 -1.84
C PHE A 37 10.20 10.71 -0.65
N ARG A 38 10.45 10.22 0.56
CA ARG A 38 10.42 11.02 1.78
C ARG A 38 11.67 10.78 2.62
N SER A 39 12.38 11.83 2.99
CA SER A 39 13.55 11.77 3.86
C SER A 39 13.85 13.15 4.47
N TYR A 40 14.84 13.22 5.36
CA TYR A 40 15.31 14.46 5.96
C TYR A 40 16.50 15.01 5.16
N GLY A 41 16.40 16.28 4.75
CA GLY A 41 17.40 17.00 3.97
C GLY A 41 17.10 17.04 2.47
N PRO A 42 17.85 17.83 1.69
CA PRO A 42 17.67 17.89 0.24
C PRO A 42 18.05 16.55 -0.42
N PRO A 43 17.43 16.20 -1.55
CA PRO A 43 17.72 14.94 -2.23
C PRO A 43 19.12 14.96 -2.87
N THR A 44 19.82 13.83 -2.81
CA THR A 44 21.09 13.62 -3.51
C THR A 44 20.86 13.35 -5.00
N SER A 45 21.86 13.66 -5.83
CA SER A 45 21.75 13.58 -7.30
C SER A 45 21.79 12.16 -7.85
N ASP A 46 22.13 11.17 -7.03
CA ASP A 46 22.40 9.76 -7.38
C ASP A 46 21.15 8.88 -7.54
N PHE A 47 19.95 9.37 -7.19
CA PHE A 47 18.71 8.59 -7.31
C PHE A 47 17.55 9.36 -7.95
N GLY A 48 16.51 8.58 -8.31
CA GLY A 48 15.28 9.07 -8.92
C GLY A 48 15.30 8.97 -10.44
N ARG A 49 14.11 8.85 -11.01
CA ARG A 49 13.83 8.94 -12.45
C ARG A 49 13.19 10.30 -12.74
N PRO A 50 13.30 10.84 -13.97
CA PRO A 50 12.58 12.07 -14.31
C PRO A 50 11.11 11.98 -13.88
N GLY A 51 10.53 13.04 -13.33
CA GLY A 51 9.13 13.06 -12.88
C GLY A 51 8.87 12.43 -11.50
N ASP A 52 9.84 11.73 -10.92
CA ASP A 52 9.77 11.37 -9.50
C ASP A 52 9.77 12.63 -8.63
N VAL A 53 9.20 12.50 -7.44
CA VAL A 53 9.06 13.60 -6.49
C VAL A 53 9.73 13.23 -5.17
N TYR A 54 10.29 14.22 -4.50
CA TYR A 54 10.95 14.05 -3.21
C TYR A 54 10.43 15.10 -2.23
N ILE A 55 10.04 14.66 -1.04
CA ILE A 55 9.56 15.51 0.05
C ILE A 55 10.62 15.53 1.14
N ASP A 56 11.21 16.70 1.37
CA ASP A 56 12.07 16.98 2.50
C ASP A 56 11.21 17.17 3.77
N LEU A 57 11.41 16.29 4.75
CA LEU A 57 10.70 16.28 6.02
C LEU A 57 11.41 17.08 7.12
N SER A 58 12.46 17.85 6.77
CA SER A 58 13.19 18.67 7.73
C SER A 58 12.25 19.67 8.43
N PRO A 59 12.16 19.67 9.77
CA PRO A 59 11.21 20.52 10.50
C PRO A 59 11.38 22.02 10.22
N SER A 60 12.62 22.45 9.93
CA SER A 60 12.95 23.84 9.61
C SER A 60 12.68 24.22 8.16
N ARG A 61 12.44 23.25 7.27
CA ARG A 61 12.38 23.49 5.83
C ARG A 61 11.67 22.36 5.08
N HIS A 62 10.36 22.25 5.26
CA HIS A 62 9.54 21.41 4.39
C HIS A 62 9.68 21.90 2.94
N ALA A 63 10.16 21.03 2.05
CA ALA A 63 10.37 21.36 0.66
C ALA A 63 9.97 20.19 -0.23
N LEU A 64 9.34 20.51 -1.36
CA LEU A 64 9.04 19.54 -2.40
C LEU A 64 10.07 19.71 -3.52
N TYR A 65 10.54 18.59 -4.05
CA TYR A 65 11.42 18.55 -5.20
C TYR A 65 10.83 17.65 -6.27
N TRP A 66 11.13 17.93 -7.53
CA TRP A 66 10.85 17.02 -8.63
C TRP A 66 12.13 16.76 -9.41
N ARG A 67 12.25 15.55 -9.96
CA ARG A 67 13.40 15.17 -10.76
C ARG A 67 13.19 15.64 -12.18
N GLU A 68 14.04 16.52 -12.66
CA GLU A 68 13.93 17.01 -14.02
C GLU A 68 14.36 15.94 -15.04
N ARG A 69 14.05 16.16 -16.32
CA ARG A 69 14.57 15.33 -17.40
C ARG A 69 15.77 16.02 -18.03
N ASN A 70 16.88 15.31 -18.12
CA ASN A 70 18.03 15.81 -18.88
C ASN A 70 17.75 15.66 -20.38
N VAL A 71 17.50 16.78 -21.06
CA VAL A 71 17.21 16.78 -22.50
C VAL A 71 18.44 16.39 -23.31
N ASN A 72 19.64 16.75 -22.84
CA ASN A 72 20.91 16.53 -23.54
C ASN A 72 21.37 15.06 -23.48
N GLN A 73 20.98 14.33 -22.43
CA GLN A 73 21.28 12.90 -22.26
C GLN A 73 20.10 11.99 -22.67
N GLY A 74 19.13 12.50 -23.44
CA GLY A 74 18.01 11.72 -23.94
C GLY A 74 16.98 11.33 -22.87
N MET A 75 17.08 10.13 -22.31
CA MET A 75 16.18 9.60 -21.26
C MET A 75 16.76 9.73 -19.84
N GLY A 76 17.93 10.35 -19.67
CA GLY A 76 18.59 10.53 -18.38
C GLY A 76 17.81 11.42 -17.40
N ALA A 77 18.00 11.16 -16.10
CA ALA A 77 17.53 12.04 -15.03
C ALA A 77 18.36 13.34 -15.02
N GLY A 78 17.67 14.49 -15.01
CA GLY A 78 18.26 15.81 -14.79
C GLY A 78 18.50 16.07 -13.31
N ASP A 79 18.61 17.32 -12.89
CA ASP A 79 18.80 17.65 -11.47
C ASP A 79 17.48 17.55 -10.68
N TRP A 80 17.59 17.53 -9.35
CA TRP A 80 16.45 17.74 -8.48
C TRP A 80 16.15 19.24 -8.39
N CYS A 81 14.97 19.64 -8.84
CA CYS A 81 14.52 21.02 -8.79
C CYS A 81 13.59 21.22 -7.59
N CYS A 82 13.81 22.28 -6.82
CA CYS A 82 12.96 22.62 -5.68
C CYS A 82 11.66 23.28 -6.18
N TRP A 83 10.52 22.69 -5.84
CA TRP A 83 9.19 23.19 -6.14
C TRP A 83 8.86 24.37 -5.24
N SER A 84 8.66 25.51 -5.88
CA SER A 84 8.46 26.78 -5.22
C SER A 84 7.06 27.36 -5.44
N GLY A 85 6.07 26.59 -5.92
CA GLY A 85 4.82 27.18 -6.41
C GLY A 85 3.53 26.56 -5.89
N ILE A 86 2.85 27.22 -4.93
CA ILE A 86 1.36 27.13 -4.79
C ILE A 86 0.69 28.27 -5.58
N THR A 87 1.25 28.72 -6.69
CA THR A 87 0.64 29.83 -7.45
C THR A 87 -0.34 29.31 -8.50
N CYS A 88 -1.36 30.12 -8.80
CA CYS A 88 -2.29 29.87 -9.91
C CYS A 88 -1.67 30.20 -11.26
N ASP A 89 -0.39 30.60 -11.28
CA ASP A 89 0.32 30.95 -12.50
C ASP A 89 0.80 29.66 -13.18
N PRO A 90 0.21 29.28 -14.33
CA PRO A 90 0.62 28.09 -15.06
C PRO A 90 2.09 28.15 -15.52
N GLN A 91 2.69 29.34 -15.54
CA GLN A 91 4.11 29.53 -15.86
C GLN A 91 5.03 29.13 -14.71
N MET A 92 4.53 29.17 -13.46
CA MET A 92 5.28 28.85 -12.24
C MET A 92 5.06 27.40 -11.78
N GLN A 93 4.18 26.65 -12.44
CA GLN A 93 3.92 25.25 -12.14
C GLN A 93 4.94 24.34 -12.85
N ALA A 94 5.54 23.43 -12.09
CA ALA A 94 6.39 22.39 -12.66
C ALA A 94 5.54 21.45 -13.51
N ARG A 95 5.83 21.37 -14.82
CA ARG A 95 5.21 20.43 -15.75
C ARG A 95 5.88 19.06 -15.65
N HIS A 96 5.10 18.00 -15.82
CA HIS A 96 5.66 16.66 -15.85
C HIS A 96 6.69 16.53 -16.98
N PRO A 97 7.92 16.03 -16.74
CA PRO A 97 8.99 16.00 -17.75
C PRO A 97 8.73 15.16 -19.03
N TRP A 98 7.63 14.42 -19.07
CA TRP A 98 7.23 13.56 -20.19
C TRP A 98 5.99 14.07 -20.94
N VAL A 99 5.35 15.14 -20.45
CA VAL A 99 4.11 15.69 -21.03
C VAL A 99 4.44 16.97 -21.81
N ARG A 100 4.05 17.07 -23.09
CA ARG A 100 4.51 18.14 -24.00
C ARG A 100 3.45 19.17 -24.42
N ARG A 101 2.15 18.88 -24.29
CA ARG A 101 1.05 19.70 -24.87
C ARG A 101 0.37 20.62 -23.85
N SER A 102 -0.39 21.59 -24.37
CA SER A 102 -0.99 22.76 -23.70
C SER A 102 -2.06 22.45 -22.62
N GLY A 103 -2.44 21.19 -22.41
CA GLY A 103 -3.24 20.74 -21.25
C GLY A 103 -2.40 19.97 -20.23
N GLY A 104 -1.14 20.38 -20.04
CA GLY A 104 -0.12 19.62 -19.31
C GLY A 104 -0.55 19.16 -17.92
N VAL A 105 0.08 18.09 -17.45
CA VAL A 105 -0.07 17.64 -16.07
C VAL A 105 1.02 18.31 -15.23
N PHE A 106 0.60 18.94 -14.15
CA PHE A 106 1.44 19.78 -13.30
C PHE A 106 1.56 19.17 -11.90
N LEU A 107 2.69 19.40 -11.27
CA LEU A 107 2.91 18.95 -9.90
C LEU A 107 2.00 19.75 -8.98
N SER A 108 1.14 19.06 -8.27
CA SER A 108 0.15 19.61 -7.35
C SER A 108 0.33 18.99 -5.96
N VAL A 109 -0.05 19.79 -4.97
CA VAL A 109 -0.07 19.40 -3.56
C VAL A 109 -1.39 19.89 -2.98
N ASP A 110 -2.14 18.96 -2.39
CA ASP A 110 -3.35 19.25 -1.63
C ASP A 110 -3.45 18.34 -0.39
N LEU A 111 -4.59 18.37 0.30
CA LEU A 111 -4.82 17.56 1.50
C LEU A 111 -4.81 16.04 1.23
N ASP A 112 -5.06 15.61 -0.01
CA ASP A 112 -5.12 14.20 -0.40
C ASP A 112 -3.71 13.65 -0.69
N GLY A 113 -2.78 14.50 -1.17
CA GLY A 113 -1.44 14.04 -1.50
C GLY A 113 -0.62 14.96 -2.39
N VAL A 114 0.61 14.54 -2.64
CA VAL A 114 1.43 15.05 -3.76
C VAL A 114 1.10 14.21 -4.98
N HIS A 115 0.66 14.87 -6.05
CA HIS A 115 0.25 14.19 -7.28
C HIS A 115 0.42 15.09 -8.50
N TRP A 116 0.40 14.48 -9.68
CA TRP A 116 0.39 15.18 -10.95
C TRP A 116 -1.07 15.35 -11.39
N ALA A 117 -1.52 16.59 -11.60
CA ALA A 117 -2.92 16.93 -11.92
C ALA A 117 -3.04 17.92 -13.09
N SER A 118 -4.20 17.94 -13.75
CA SER A 118 -4.52 18.96 -14.76
C SER A 118 -4.76 20.33 -14.13
N ILE A 119 -4.74 21.40 -14.92
CA ILE A 119 -5.02 22.76 -14.42
C ILE A 119 -6.45 22.87 -13.85
N GLU A 120 -7.41 22.16 -14.43
CA GLU A 120 -8.80 22.09 -13.98
C GLU A 120 -8.91 21.36 -12.64
N GLU A 121 -8.24 20.22 -12.50
CA GLU A 121 -8.18 19.45 -11.25
C GLU A 121 -7.53 20.26 -10.12
N ILE A 122 -6.43 20.97 -10.42
CA ILE A 122 -5.77 21.87 -9.47
C ILE A 122 -6.73 22.98 -9.04
N SER A 123 -7.46 23.58 -9.99
CA SER A 123 -8.44 24.63 -9.72
C SER A 123 -9.57 24.11 -8.83
N ALA A 124 -10.11 22.93 -9.13
CA ALA A 124 -11.16 22.29 -8.35
C ALA A 124 -10.70 21.91 -6.94
N SER A 125 -9.48 21.35 -6.79
CA SER A 125 -8.94 20.96 -5.49
C SER A 125 -8.74 22.18 -4.57
N ARG A 126 -8.29 23.31 -5.12
CA ARG A 126 -8.14 24.57 -4.38
C ARG A 126 -9.46 25.15 -3.88
N MET A 127 -10.49 25.11 -4.73
CA MET A 127 -11.85 25.52 -4.31
C MET A 127 -12.34 24.69 -3.12
N ARG A 128 -12.06 23.38 -3.10
CA ARG A 128 -12.39 22.50 -1.94
C ARG A 128 -11.59 22.84 -0.68
N MET A 129 -10.34 23.27 -0.83
CA MET A 129 -9.49 23.66 0.31
C MET A 129 -9.81 25.05 0.88
N GLY A 130 -10.75 25.78 0.28
CA GLY A 130 -11.04 27.16 0.68
C GLY A 130 -9.85 28.11 0.49
N LEU A 131 -8.87 27.72 -0.34
CA LEU A 131 -7.74 28.56 -0.67
C LEU A 131 -8.21 29.54 -1.76
N PRO A 132 -8.27 30.86 -1.47
CA PRO A 132 -8.62 31.82 -2.50
C PRO A 132 -7.63 31.69 -3.66
N LEU A 133 -8.11 31.80 -4.90
CA LEU A 133 -7.26 32.06 -6.07
C LEU A 133 -6.48 33.32 -5.73
N ALA A 134 -5.21 33.18 -5.37
CA ALA A 134 -4.46 34.22 -4.67
C ALA A 134 -4.63 35.59 -5.35
N PRO A 135 -4.96 36.66 -4.60
CA PRO A 135 -4.85 38.00 -5.12
C PRO A 135 -3.40 38.22 -5.56
N ARG A 136 -3.18 39.06 -6.58
CA ARG A 136 -1.88 39.33 -7.23
C ARG A 136 -0.73 39.80 -6.30
N GLY A 137 -0.93 39.88 -4.99
CA GLY A 137 0.11 40.02 -3.98
C GLY A 137 -0.41 39.53 -2.63
N GLY A 138 0.32 38.63 -1.96
CA GLY A 138 -0.09 38.27 -0.61
C GLY A 138 0.80 37.31 0.17
N LEU A 139 1.30 36.22 -0.41
CA LEU A 139 2.06 35.21 0.34
C LEU A 139 3.21 34.65 -0.48
N ASP A 140 4.37 34.47 0.16
CA ASP A 140 5.51 33.77 -0.42
C ASP A 140 5.09 32.32 -0.75
N PRO A 141 5.12 31.92 -2.03
CA PRO A 141 4.71 30.59 -2.47
C PRO A 141 5.42 29.44 -1.75
N ARG A 142 6.66 29.67 -1.30
CA ARG A 142 7.42 28.66 -0.52
C ARG A 142 6.85 28.44 0.86
N SER A 143 6.41 29.51 1.52
CA SER A 143 5.79 29.45 2.84
C SER A 143 4.46 28.71 2.80
N MET A 144 3.65 28.92 1.75
CA MET A 144 2.41 28.15 1.54
C MET A 144 2.70 26.67 1.28
N THR A 145 3.69 26.35 0.45
CA THR A 145 4.14 24.96 0.22
C THR A 145 4.52 24.27 1.52
N ALA A 146 5.32 24.94 2.35
CA ALA A 146 5.72 24.39 3.63
C ALA A 146 4.53 24.16 4.57
N GLU A 147 3.55 25.07 4.58
CA GLU A 147 2.34 24.94 5.40
C GLU A 147 1.48 23.75 4.95
N VAL A 148 1.19 23.62 3.65
CA VAL A 148 0.38 22.51 3.13
C VAL A 148 1.08 21.18 3.39
N LEU A 149 2.38 21.08 3.13
CA LEU A 149 3.16 19.87 3.43
C LEU A 149 3.14 19.55 4.93
N GLY A 150 3.30 20.55 5.80
CA GLY A 150 3.20 20.38 7.24
C GLY A 150 1.84 19.83 7.68
N ARG A 151 0.74 20.37 7.13
CA ARG A 151 -0.62 19.89 7.40
C ARG A 151 -0.83 18.45 6.90
N MET A 152 -0.37 18.12 5.69
CA MET A 152 -0.46 16.76 5.15
C MET A 152 0.30 15.76 6.02
N LEU A 153 1.51 16.10 6.45
CA LEU A 153 2.31 15.24 7.32
C LEU A 153 1.67 15.05 8.69
N THR A 154 1.08 16.11 9.24
CA THR A 154 0.32 16.05 10.49
C THR A 154 -0.90 15.13 10.35
N GLN A 155 -1.67 15.25 9.26
CA GLN A 155 -2.81 14.36 9.00
C GLN A 155 -2.37 12.91 8.81
N GLU A 156 -1.28 12.66 8.10
CA GLU A 156 -0.74 11.30 7.92
C GLU A 156 -0.27 10.70 9.26
N GLN A 157 0.39 11.50 10.11
CA GLN A 157 0.75 11.07 11.47
C GLN A 157 -0.50 10.79 12.32
N GLN A 158 -1.54 11.63 12.22
CA GLN A 158 -2.82 11.40 12.88
C GLN A 158 -3.48 10.11 12.38
N ARG A 159 -3.55 9.85 11.07
CA ARG A 159 -4.08 8.60 10.51
C ARG A 159 -3.33 7.38 11.03
N ARG A 160 -2.00 7.45 11.12
CA ARG A 160 -1.18 6.38 11.69
C ARG A 160 -1.42 6.17 13.19
N SER A 161 -1.78 7.23 13.90
CA SER A 161 -2.06 7.19 15.34
C SER A 161 -3.50 6.72 15.64
N THR A 162 -4.47 7.06 14.78
CA THR A 162 -5.87 6.63 14.90
C THR A 162 -6.10 5.20 14.45
N VAL A 163 -5.15 4.60 13.70
CA VAL A 163 -5.03 3.14 13.61
C VAL A 163 -4.41 2.61 14.92
N SER A 164 -5.12 2.85 16.03
CA SER A 164 -4.94 2.11 17.27
C SER A 164 -5.82 0.86 17.24
N PRO A 165 -5.34 -0.27 17.78
CA PRO A 165 -5.94 -1.58 17.59
C PRO A 165 -7.33 -1.59 18.22
N THR A 166 -8.36 -1.81 17.40
CA THR A 166 -9.71 -2.03 17.94
C THR A 166 -9.73 -3.40 18.61
N LEU A 167 -9.56 -3.37 19.93
CA LEU A 167 -10.16 -4.25 20.93
C LEU A 167 -10.25 -5.75 20.59
N THR A 168 -9.28 -6.50 21.12
CA THR A 168 -9.57 -7.79 21.76
C THR A 168 -10.61 -7.55 22.87
N SER A 169 -11.85 -7.94 22.61
CA SER A 169 -12.89 -8.08 23.63
C SER A 169 -12.53 -9.27 24.54
N PRO A 170 -12.46 -9.09 25.88
CA PRO A 170 -12.28 -10.21 26.79
C PRO A 170 -13.66 -10.81 27.08
N HIS A 171 -14.14 -11.71 26.21
CA HIS A 171 -15.15 -12.66 26.64
C HIS A 171 -14.49 -13.70 27.55
N VAL A 172 -14.58 -13.41 28.84
CA VAL A 172 -14.41 -14.36 29.94
C VAL A 172 -15.43 -15.47 29.75
N LEU A 173 -14.98 -16.64 29.29
CA LEU A 173 -15.68 -17.90 29.49
C LEU A 173 -15.00 -18.64 30.62
N SER A 174 -15.72 -18.74 31.73
CA SER A 174 -15.40 -19.58 32.89
C SER A 174 -15.16 -21.04 32.48
N PRO A 175 -14.08 -21.70 32.94
CA PRO A 175 -14.01 -23.15 32.88
C PRO A 175 -14.72 -23.74 34.11
N LEU A 176 -15.76 -24.52 33.83
CA LEU A 176 -16.45 -25.35 34.81
C LEU A 176 -15.47 -26.40 35.38
N LEU A 177 -15.33 -26.37 36.70
CA LEU A 177 -14.67 -27.39 37.52
C LEU A 177 -15.29 -28.76 37.27
N HIS A 178 -14.49 -29.76 36.92
CA HIS A 178 -14.74 -31.15 37.29
C HIS A 178 -13.47 -31.75 37.89
N HIS A 179 -13.58 -32.06 39.18
CA HIS A 179 -12.63 -32.80 39.97
C HIS A 179 -12.35 -34.18 39.38
N ARG A 180 -11.08 -34.58 39.29
CA ARG A 180 -10.71 -35.97 39.55
C ARG A 180 -9.38 -36.03 40.28
N ALA A 181 -9.47 -36.54 41.51
CA ALA A 181 -8.39 -36.79 42.43
C ALA A 181 -7.42 -37.87 41.91
N GLY A 182 -6.15 -37.71 42.26
CA GLY A 182 -5.06 -38.65 41.99
C GLY A 182 -3.74 -38.13 42.56
N THR A 183 -3.60 -38.19 43.88
CA THR A 183 -2.39 -37.88 44.66
C THR A 183 -1.47 -39.14 44.74
N PRO A 184 -0.24 -39.08 45.31
CA PRO A 184 1.02 -38.77 44.63
C PRO A 184 2.08 -39.89 44.78
N ALA A 185 3.26 -39.73 44.16
CA ALA A 185 4.51 -40.25 44.74
C ALA A 185 5.76 -39.49 44.21
N PRO A 186 6.80 -39.27 45.05
CA PRO A 186 7.95 -38.42 44.76
C PRO A 186 9.23 -39.21 44.48
N LEU A 187 10.14 -38.69 43.64
CA LEU A 187 11.58 -39.01 43.64
C LEU A 187 12.32 -37.77 43.10
N SER A 188 13.01 -37.01 43.96
CA SER A 188 14.42 -37.17 44.33
C SER A 188 15.40 -36.52 43.34
N ALA A 189 16.15 -35.59 43.90
CA ALA A 189 17.20 -34.78 43.28
C ALA A 189 18.40 -35.59 42.80
N VAL A 190 19.07 -35.11 41.76
CA VAL A 190 20.51 -35.32 41.55
C VAL A 190 21.13 -34.05 40.94
N ALA A 191 22.13 -33.54 41.64
CA ALA A 191 23.07 -32.50 41.22
C ALA A 191 24.15 -33.06 40.27
N ASN A 192 24.76 -32.20 39.46
CA ASN A 192 26.18 -32.16 39.05
C ASN A 192 26.30 -31.16 37.89
N SER A 193 26.90 -29.96 38.02
CA SER A 193 28.33 -29.64 38.13
C SER A 193 29.21 -30.24 37.02
N GLY A 194 29.75 -29.37 36.14
CA GLY A 194 31.15 -29.49 35.71
C GLY A 194 31.47 -29.13 34.25
N PRO A 195 32.67 -28.57 33.97
CA PRO A 195 32.94 -27.69 32.82
C PRO A 195 33.98 -28.24 31.81
N SER A 196 34.14 -27.62 30.63
CA SER A 196 35.31 -27.78 29.73
C SER A 196 35.23 -26.72 28.61
N VAL A 197 36.00 -25.62 28.57
CA VAL A 197 37.43 -25.42 28.21
C VAL A 197 37.74 -25.48 26.70
N SER A 198 38.48 -24.44 26.24
CA SER A 198 39.34 -24.31 25.04
C SER A 198 38.65 -24.07 23.69
N ALA A 199 38.81 -22.93 22.98
CA ALA A 199 40.01 -22.24 22.47
C ALA A 199 40.66 -22.91 21.24
N HIS A 200 41.26 -22.07 20.36
CA HIS A 200 41.85 -22.30 19.02
C HIS A 200 40.89 -22.19 17.82
N ASP A 201 41.26 -21.63 16.67
CA ASP A 201 42.37 -20.75 16.24
C ASP A 201 42.05 -20.32 14.80
N LYS A 202 42.74 -19.27 14.36
CA LYS A 202 42.84 -18.69 13.02
C LYS A 202 42.83 -19.72 11.87
N LYS A 203 42.12 -19.41 10.77
CA LYS A 203 42.75 -19.42 9.44
C LYS A 203 42.02 -18.61 8.36
N ARG A 204 42.57 -17.42 8.16
CA ARG A 204 42.73 -16.68 6.89
C ARG A 204 42.87 -17.60 5.67
N ARG A 205 41.99 -17.45 4.67
CA ARG A 205 42.35 -17.71 3.26
C ARG A 205 41.59 -16.78 2.30
N ARG A 206 42.41 -16.00 1.59
CA ARG A 206 42.12 -15.19 0.40
C ARG A 206 42.01 -16.10 -0.84
N ALA A 207 41.53 -15.47 -1.92
CA ALA A 207 41.53 -15.88 -3.34
C ALA A 207 40.27 -16.68 -3.74
N SER A 208 39.66 -16.48 -4.91
CA SER A 208 39.86 -15.57 -6.03
C SER A 208 38.72 -15.81 -7.02
N MET A 209 38.36 -14.77 -7.77
CA MET A 209 37.97 -14.80 -9.20
C MET A 209 37.30 -16.09 -9.72
N GLY A 210 36.00 -16.01 -9.96
CA GLY A 210 35.25 -17.00 -10.74
C GLY A 210 34.16 -16.31 -11.56
N VAL A 211 34.49 -15.96 -12.80
CA VAL A 211 33.55 -15.60 -13.86
C VAL A 211 32.70 -16.84 -14.22
N PRO A 212 31.37 -16.73 -14.35
CA PRO A 212 30.62 -17.72 -15.14
C PRO A 212 30.28 -17.15 -16.53
N PRO A 213 30.36 -17.98 -17.58
CA PRO A 213 29.97 -17.58 -18.93
C PRO A 213 28.46 -17.73 -19.16
N SER A 214 28.01 -16.95 -20.13
CA SER A 214 26.68 -16.97 -20.75
C SER A 214 26.46 -18.22 -21.61
N SER A 215 25.30 -18.86 -21.49
CA SER A 215 24.60 -19.55 -22.60
C SER A 215 23.16 -19.89 -22.15
N MET A 216 22.17 -19.31 -22.82
CA MET A 216 21.33 -19.89 -23.89
C MET A 216 20.07 -20.61 -23.39
N ASN A 217 18.94 -20.06 -23.86
CA ASN A 217 17.74 -20.73 -24.36
C ASN A 217 17.46 -22.15 -23.90
N SER A 218 16.30 -22.33 -23.26
CA SER A 218 15.46 -23.50 -23.48
C SER A 218 14.00 -23.14 -23.26
N SER A 219 13.29 -22.99 -24.39
CA SER A 219 11.85 -23.10 -24.49
C SER A 219 11.44 -24.51 -24.09
N ALA A 220 10.55 -24.65 -23.10
CA ALA A 220 9.90 -25.92 -22.83
C ALA A 220 8.43 -25.65 -22.46
N SER A 221 7.58 -25.84 -23.46
CA SER A 221 6.16 -26.11 -23.31
C SER A 221 5.97 -27.35 -22.46
N SER A 222 5.12 -27.28 -21.44
CA SER A 222 4.67 -28.47 -20.70
C SER A 222 3.21 -28.29 -20.31
N THR A 223 2.37 -28.93 -21.12
CA THR A 223 1.06 -29.46 -20.77
C THR A 223 1.16 -30.31 -19.50
N ALA A 224 0.50 -29.90 -18.43
CA ALA A 224 0.27 -30.73 -17.26
C ALA A 224 -1.24 -30.82 -17.01
N SER A 225 -1.80 -31.95 -17.45
CA SER A 225 -3.06 -32.50 -16.97
C SER A 225 -2.87 -32.91 -15.52
N PHE A 226 -3.69 -32.39 -14.62
CA PHE A 226 -3.81 -32.90 -13.25
C PHE A 226 -5.30 -32.95 -12.88
N GLY A 227 -5.82 -34.18 -12.84
CA GLY A 227 -7.04 -34.51 -12.12
C GLY A 227 -6.78 -34.44 -10.62
N GLY A 228 -7.71 -33.81 -9.91
CA GLY A 228 -7.76 -33.75 -8.45
C GLY A 228 -9.22 -33.77 -7.98
N PRO A 229 -9.50 -34.35 -6.81
CA PRO A 229 -10.80 -34.95 -6.48
C PRO A 229 -11.85 -33.94 -5.99
N LEU A 230 -13.11 -34.37 -6.09
CA LEU A 230 -14.29 -33.72 -5.51
C LEU A 230 -14.05 -33.39 -4.03
N VAL A 231 -14.20 -32.11 -3.69
CA VAL A 231 -14.40 -31.66 -2.31
C VAL A 231 -15.80 -31.08 -2.22
N HIS A 232 -16.63 -31.69 -1.38
CA HIS A 232 -17.98 -31.22 -1.07
C HIS A 232 -17.92 -29.90 -0.30
N SER A 233 -18.52 -28.86 -0.86
CA SER A 233 -18.80 -27.61 -0.16
C SER A 233 -20.14 -27.72 0.58
N PRO A 234 -20.23 -27.36 1.87
CA PRO A 234 -21.50 -27.22 2.56
C PRO A 234 -22.17 -25.90 2.17
N SER A 235 -23.37 -25.99 1.61
CA SER A 235 -24.24 -24.84 1.32
C SER A 235 -24.76 -24.26 2.64
N SER A 236 -24.31 -23.07 3.01
CA SER A 236 -24.96 -22.25 4.04
C SER A 236 -25.69 -21.10 3.34
N SER A 237 -26.98 -21.29 3.12
CA SER A 237 -27.91 -20.26 2.66
C SER A 237 -28.33 -19.40 3.84
N THR A 238 -27.72 -18.24 4.01
CA THR A 238 -28.30 -17.15 4.80
C THR A 238 -29.20 -16.32 3.88
N ALA A 239 -30.50 -16.49 4.07
CA ALA A 239 -31.54 -15.63 3.51
C ALA A 239 -31.35 -14.21 4.04
N LEU A 240 -31.09 -13.26 3.15
CA LEU A 240 -31.18 -11.84 3.45
C LEU A 240 -32.44 -11.26 2.79
N LEU A 241 -33.19 -10.58 3.65
CA LEU A 241 -34.42 -9.82 3.41
C LEU A 241 -34.49 -9.19 2.02
N SER A 242 -35.47 -9.63 1.24
CA SER A 242 -36.01 -8.96 0.08
C SER A 242 -36.72 -7.67 0.52
N GLN A 243 -36.11 -6.52 0.28
CA GLN A 243 -36.85 -5.26 0.21
C GLN A 243 -37.68 -5.19 -1.08
N PRO A 244 -38.92 -4.70 -1.05
CA PRO A 244 -39.72 -4.51 -2.25
C PRO A 244 -39.17 -3.32 -3.05
N HIS A 245 -38.69 -3.57 -4.25
CA HIS A 245 -38.38 -2.52 -5.21
C HIS A 245 -39.68 -1.78 -5.60
N PRO A 246 -39.69 -0.44 -5.65
CA PRO A 246 -40.80 0.30 -6.20
C PRO A 246 -40.96 -0.04 -7.68
N PHE A 247 -42.19 -0.36 -8.05
CA PHE A 247 -42.66 -0.63 -9.40
C PHE A 247 -42.21 0.50 -10.34
N TYR A 248 -41.22 0.24 -11.20
CA TYR A 248 -40.87 1.18 -12.26
C TYR A 248 -42.06 1.31 -13.20
N GLY A 249 -42.58 2.53 -13.31
CA GLY A 249 -43.62 2.88 -14.27
C GLY A 249 -43.20 2.45 -15.67
N LEU A 250 -44.09 1.72 -16.34
CA LEU A 250 -43.98 1.39 -17.75
C LEU A 250 -43.73 2.69 -18.55
N PRO A 251 -42.77 2.72 -19.49
CA PRO A 251 -42.53 3.88 -20.33
C PRO A 251 -43.81 4.20 -21.12
N ARG A 252 -44.38 5.36 -20.81
CA ARG A 252 -45.56 5.95 -21.43
C ARG A 252 -45.22 6.34 -22.87
N GLY A 253 -45.31 5.38 -23.79
CA GLY A 253 -44.97 5.62 -25.20
C GLY A 253 -44.99 4.39 -26.12
N MET A 254 -45.49 3.23 -25.66
CA MET A 254 -45.75 2.14 -26.60
C MET A 254 -47.04 2.46 -27.37
N PRO A 255 -47.03 2.39 -28.72
CA PRO A 255 -48.26 2.52 -29.50
C PRO A 255 -49.24 1.43 -29.06
N GLU A 256 -50.48 1.85 -28.81
CA GLU A 256 -51.61 0.99 -28.49
C GLU A 256 -51.65 -0.15 -29.52
N ALA A 257 -51.47 -1.39 -29.06
CA ALA A 257 -51.49 -2.54 -29.95
C ALA A 257 -52.85 -2.56 -30.67
N PRO A 258 -52.88 -2.65 -32.00
CA PRO A 258 -54.14 -2.68 -32.73
C PRO A 258 -54.99 -3.84 -32.19
N PRO A 259 -56.32 -3.67 -32.12
CA PRO A 259 -57.21 -4.70 -31.60
C PRO A 259 -56.93 -6.01 -32.34
N VAL A 260 -56.49 -7.02 -31.60
CA VAL A 260 -56.30 -8.37 -32.10
C VAL A 260 -57.69 -8.86 -32.51
N LEU A 261 -58.00 -8.77 -33.80
CA LEU A 261 -59.17 -9.40 -34.36
C LEU A 261 -59.03 -10.90 -34.12
N SER A 262 -59.87 -11.45 -33.23
CA SER A 262 -59.90 -12.88 -32.96
C SER A 262 -59.99 -13.66 -34.27
N PRO A 263 -59.15 -14.69 -34.47
CA PRO A 263 -59.16 -15.50 -35.70
C PRO A 263 -60.46 -16.31 -35.92
N ASP A 264 -61.40 -16.25 -34.97
CA ASP A 264 -62.64 -17.03 -34.98
C ASP A 264 -63.80 -16.40 -35.78
N ASN A 265 -63.58 -15.30 -36.50
CA ASN A 265 -64.57 -14.75 -37.45
C ASN A 265 -64.12 -14.95 -38.91
N PRO A 266 -64.40 -16.10 -39.54
CA PRO A 266 -64.16 -16.31 -40.98
C PRO A 266 -65.15 -15.56 -41.91
N ILE A 267 -65.83 -14.53 -41.42
CA ILE A 267 -66.91 -13.82 -42.10
C ILE A 267 -66.47 -12.35 -42.11
N ILE A 268 -66.02 -11.73 -43.20
CA ILE A 268 -66.79 -11.19 -44.33
C ILE A 268 -65.77 -10.92 -45.46
N TYR A 269 -65.45 -11.91 -46.31
CA TYR A 269 -64.68 -11.65 -47.55
C TYR A 269 -65.32 -12.25 -48.81
N ALA A 270 -66.48 -12.90 -48.68
CA ALA A 270 -67.15 -13.57 -49.80
C ALA A 270 -67.67 -12.58 -50.86
N ASP A 271 -68.11 -11.39 -50.45
CA ASP A 271 -68.75 -10.40 -51.32
C ASP A 271 -67.79 -9.32 -51.85
N LEU A 272 -66.49 -9.39 -51.52
CA LEU A 272 -65.52 -8.46 -52.07
C LEU A 272 -65.17 -8.82 -53.53
N PRO A 273 -65.01 -7.83 -54.42
CA PRO A 273 -64.53 -8.04 -55.78
C PRO A 273 -63.22 -8.86 -55.78
N GLN A 274 -63.04 -9.74 -56.79
CA GLN A 274 -61.87 -10.62 -56.89
C GLN A 274 -60.53 -9.88 -56.75
N SER A 275 -60.43 -8.66 -57.27
CA SER A 275 -59.24 -7.80 -57.16
C SER A 275 -58.92 -7.41 -55.71
N GLU A 276 -59.93 -7.14 -54.88
CA GLU A 276 -59.76 -6.77 -53.48
C GLU A 276 -59.39 -7.98 -52.62
N ARG A 277 -59.90 -9.17 -52.95
CA ARG A 277 -59.50 -10.43 -52.29
C ARG A 277 -58.02 -10.73 -52.51
N VAL A 278 -57.53 -10.58 -53.74
CA VAL A 278 -56.10 -10.77 -54.06
C VAL A 278 -55.25 -9.75 -53.32
N ARG A 279 -55.67 -8.47 -53.27
CA ARG A 279 -54.96 -7.43 -52.53
C ARG A 279 -54.91 -7.71 -51.02
N ALA A 280 -56.03 -8.15 -50.43
CA ALA A 280 -56.10 -8.52 -49.03
C ALA A 280 -55.20 -9.73 -48.69
N ALA A 281 -55.17 -10.74 -49.58
CA ALA A 281 -54.28 -11.89 -49.44
C ALA A 281 -52.79 -11.50 -49.50
N HIS A 282 -52.40 -10.63 -50.43
CA HIS A 282 -51.03 -10.10 -50.48
C HIS A 282 -50.66 -9.33 -49.21
N LEU A 283 -51.53 -8.45 -48.73
CA LEU A 283 -51.31 -7.70 -47.49
C LEU A 283 -51.18 -8.63 -46.27
N ALA A 284 -51.97 -9.71 -46.21
CA ALA A 284 -51.87 -10.70 -45.15
C ALA A 284 -50.54 -11.46 -45.19
N LEU A 285 -50.07 -11.86 -46.39
CA LEU A 285 -48.76 -12.50 -46.57
C LEU A 285 -47.61 -11.57 -46.19
N ASP A 286 -47.68 -10.29 -46.57
CA ASP A 286 -46.65 -9.30 -46.21
C ASP A 286 -46.60 -9.06 -44.69
N ARG A 287 -47.77 -9.00 -44.02
CA ARG A 287 -47.85 -8.92 -42.55
C ARG A 287 -47.27 -10.16 -41.88
N MET A 288 -47.54 -11.35 -42.41
CA MET A 288 -46.99 -12.60 -41.88
C MET A 288 -45.46 -12.64 -42.03
N ARG A 289 -44.92 -12.20 -43.18
CA ARG A 289 -43.47 -12.07 -43.39
C ARG A 289 -42.84 -11.09 -42.41
N PHE A 290 -43.43 -9.90 -42.24
CA PHE A 290 -42.96 -8.91 -41.28
C PHE A 290 -42.98 -9.46 -39.83
N ALA A 291 -44.02 -10.20 -39.47
CA ALA A 291 -44.11 -10.84 -38.16
C ALA A 291 -43.03 -11.93 -37.96
N GLN A 292 -42.75 -12.73 -39.00
CA GLN A 292 -41.68 -13.74 -38.97
C GLN A 292 -40.29 -13.10 -38.85
N ASP A 293 -40.02 -12.02 -39.59
CA ASP A 293 -38.77 -11.27 -39.49
C ASP A 293 -38.61 -10.63 -38.10
N ALA A 294 -39.69 -10.05 -37.56
CA ALA A 294 -39.70 -9.50 -36.21
C ALA A 294 -39.42 -10.59 -35.14
N GLU A 295 -40.02 -11.77 -35.29
CA GLU A 295 -39.78 -12.92 -34.40
C GLU A 295 -38.32 -13.40 -34.50
N MET A 296 -37.77 -13.51 -35.72
CA MET A 296 -36.37 -13.90 -35.93
C MET A 296 -35.41 -12.90 -35.29
N ASN A 297 -35.66 -11.60 -35.48
CA ASN A 297 -34.87 -10.53 -34.86
C ASN A 297 -34.97 -10.56 -33.34
N ALA A 298 -36.15 -10.80 -32.78
CA ALA A 298 -36.34 -10.94 -31.33
C ALA A 298 -35.56 -12.15 -30.77
N LYS A 299 -35.55 -13.28 -31.48
CA LYS A 299 -34.75 -14.47 -31.09
C LYS A 299 -33.25 -14.18 -31.14
N HIS A 300 -32.77 -13.45 -32.15
CA HIS A 300 -31.37 -13.03 -32.22
C HIS A 300 -30.98 -12.10 -31.06
N ALA A 301 -31.79 -11.09 -30.77
CA ALA A 301 -31.56 -10.19 -29.65
C ALA A 301 -31.55 -10.92 -28.30
N LEU A 302 -32.45 -11.89 -28.09
CA LEU A 302 -32.49 -12.69 -26.87
C LEU A 302 -31.24 -13.58 -26.73
N LYS A 303 -30.76 -14.16 -27.83
CA LYS A 303 -29.51 -14.94 -27.84
C LYS A 303 -28.30 -14.07 -27.49
N GLU A 304 -28.22 -12.87 -28.04
CA GLU A 304 -27.16 -11.90 -27.72
C GLU A 304 -27.20 -11.51 -26.24
N LYS A 305 -28.38 -11.16 -25.71
CA LYS A 305 -28.56 -10.80 -24.30
C LYS A 305 -28.25 -11.95 -23.34
N ASN A 306 -28.58 -13.20 -23.70
CA ASN A 306 -28.15 -14.37 -22.94
C ASN A 306 -26.63 -14.56 -22.95
N GLY A 307 -25.97 -14.26 -24.07
CA GLY A 307 -24.50 -14.24 -24.16
C GLY A 307 -23.87 -13.18 -23.25
N GLU A 308 -24.40 -11.95 -23.26
CA GLU A 308 -23.98 -10.88 -22.36
C GLU A 308 -24.16 -11.27 -20.88
N LEU A 309 -25.30 -11.87 -20.52
CA LEU A 309 -25.58 -12.31 -19.16
C LEU A 309 -24.62 -13.41 -18.70
N ALA A 310 -24.28 -14.36 -19.58
CA ALA A 310 -23.29 -15.41 -19.28
C ALA A 310 -21.90 -14.80 -19.03
N GLN A 311 -21.49 -13.81 -19.83
CA GLN A 311 -20.23 -13.10 -19.62
C GLN A 311 -20.23 -12.31 -18.29
N ALA A 312 -21.34 -11.65 -17.96
CA ALA A 312 -21.48 -10.92 -16.71
C ALA A 312 -21.34 -11.85 -15.49
N ARG A 313 -22.00 -13.02 -15.52
CA ARG A 313 -21.87 -14.05 -14.47
C ARG A 313 -20.45 -14.60 -14.35
N GLN A 314 -19.72 -14.72 -15.46
CA GLN A 314 -18.32 -15.14 -15.40
C GLN A 314 -17.44 -14.07 -14.74
N ARG A 315 -17.61 -12.80 -15.11
CA ARG A 315 -16.89 -11.69 -14.45
C ARG A 315 -17.18 -11.61 -12.96
N GLU A 316 -18.42 -11.85 -12.56
CA GLU A 316 -18.81 -11.91 -11.14
C GLU A 316 -18.04 -13.01 -10.39
N LYS A 317 -17.97 -14.23 -10.96
CA LYS A 317 -17.17 -15.33 -10.38
C LYS A 317 -15.70 -14.98 -10.26
N ASP A 318 -15.12 -14.32 -11.29
CA ASP A 318 -13.72 -13.91 -11.28
C ASP A 318 -13.46 -12.86 -10.19
N ILE A 319 -14.36 -11.89 -10.01
CA ILE A 319 -14.29 -10.87 -8.94
C ILE A 319 -14.37 -11.53 -7.56
N ILE A 320 -15.30 -12.47 -7.35
CA ILE A 320 -15.42 -13.20 -6.07
C ILE A 320 -14.14 -13.99 -5.78
N SER A 321 -13.59 -14.69 -6.79
CA SER A 321 -12.34 -15.43 -6.67
C SER A 321 -11.17 -14.51 -6.30
N MET A 322 -11.03 -13.38 -6.99
CA MET A 322 -10.02 -12.38 -6.67
C MET A 322 -10.18 -11.83 -5.25
N SER A 323 -11.40 -11.50 -4.83
CA SER A 323 -11.70 -11.03 -3.48
C SER A 323 -11.25 -12.03 -2.41
N TYR A 324 -11.52 -13.32 -2.62
CA TYR A 324 -11.05 -14.39 -1.73
C TYR A 324 -9.51 -14.43 -1.64
N HIS A 325 -8.81 -14.31 -2.76
CA HIS A 325 -7.34 -14.27 -2.77
C HIS A 325 -6.78 -13.03 -2.04
N TYR A 326 -7.41 -11.86 -2.18
CA TYR A 326 -7.02 -10.67 -1.45
C TYR A 326 -7.22 -10.82 0.06
N GLN A 327 -8.38 -11.33 0.49
CA GLN A 327 -8.65 -11.60 1.91
C GLN A 327 -7.67 -12.62 2.50
N LYS A 328 -7.31 -13.67 1.75
CA LYS A 328 -6.29 -14.63 2.17
C LYS A 328 -4.93 -13.95 2.35
N ARG A 329 -4.49 -13.16 1.37
CA ARG A 329 -3.23 -12.41 1.41
C ARG A 329 -3.19 -11.42 2.58
N GLU A 330 -4.30 -10.75 2.85
CA GLU A 330 -4.44 -9.83 3.98
C GLU A 330 -4.23 -10.56 5.31
N ARG A 331 -4.89 -11.71 5.52
CA ARG A 331 -4.69 -12.54 6.73
C ARG A 331 -3.25 -13.00 6.89
N GLU A 332 -2.59 -13.40 5.80
CA GLU A 332 -1.17 -13.78 5.81
C GLU A 332 -0.27 -12.60 6.21
N LEU A 333 -0.54 -11.40 5.70
CA LEU A 333 0.22 -10.19 6.06
C LEU A 333 0.00 -9.77 7.51
N VAL A 334 -1.23 -9.84 8.02
CA VAL A 334 -1.55 -9.57 9.43
C VAL A 334 -0.83 -10.55 10.34
N ALA A 335 -0.82 -11.85 10.01
CA ALA A 335 -0.08 -12.85 10.76
C ALA A 335 1.44 -12.61 10.73
N ALA A 336 1.99 -12.23 9.58
CA ALA A 336 3.41 -11.90 9.45
C ALA A 336 3.81 -10.67 10.26
N LEU A 337 2.96 -9.65 10.32
CA LEU A 337 3.16 -8.46 11.16
C LEU A 337 3.16 -8.81 12.65
N ALA A 338 2.18 -9.59 13.12
CA ALA A 338 2.13 -10.05 14.51
C ALA A 338 3.39 -10.85 14.90
N ALA A 339 3.87 -11.73 14.00
CA ALA A 339 5.11 -12.48 14.22
C ALA A 339 6.38 -11.58 14.20
N ALA A 340 6.37 -10.48 13.46
CA ALA A 340 7.46 -9.50 13.48
C ALA A 340 7.46 -8.68 14.77
N GLU A 341 6.29 -8.26 15.25
CA GLU A 341 6.12 -7.56 16.52
C GLU A 341 6.60 -8.42 17.70
N GLN A 342 6.20 -9.69 17.74
CA GLN A 342 6.63 -10.63 18.79
C GLN A 342 8.16 -10.84 18.80
N ARG A 343 8.80 -10.93 17.63
CA ARG A 343 10.26 -11.02 17.54
C ARG A 343 10.93 -9.73 18.00
N SER A 344 10.36 -8.57 17.65
CA SER A 344 10.88 -7.28 18.07
C SER A 344 10.74 -7.07 19.58
N SER A 345 9.62 -7.48 20.19
CA SER A 345 9.41 -7.36 21.63
C SER A 345 10.37 -8.27 22.40
N ALA A 346 10.58 -9.51 21.94
CA ALA A 346 11.56 -10.42 22.53
C ALA A 346 12.99 -9.84 22.47
N GLY A 347 13.39 -9.28 21.32
CA GLY A 347 14.71 -8.64 21.17
C GLY A 347 14.90 -7.41 22.07
N LEU A 348 13.84 -6.62 22.28
CA LEU A 348 13.89 -5.48 23.22
C LEU A 348 14.01 -5.93 24.68
N GLU A 349 13.36 -7.04 25.06
CA GLU A 349 13.45 -7.60 26.40
C GLU A 349 14.84 -8.17 26.70
N GLU A 350 15.48 -8.81 25.72
CA GLU A 350 16.86 -9.25 25.80
C GLU A 350 17.83 -8.07 25.98
N LEU A 351 17.67 -6.99 25.20
CA LEU A 351 18.47 -5.78 25.34
C LEU A 351 18.29 -5.10 26.70
N ARG A 352 17.06 -5.06 27.24
CA ARG A 352 16.80 -4.53 28.59
C ARG A 352 17.50 -5.37 29.67
N SER A 353 17.41 -6.70 29.55
CA SER A 353 18.08 -7.62 30.47
C SER A 353 19.60 -7.46 30.43
N SER A 354 20.17 -7.31 29.23
CA SER A 354 21.60 -7.04 29.03
C SER A 354 22.02 -5.68 29.61
N ALA A 355 21.25 -4.62 29.37
CA ALA A 355 21.50 -3.30 29.92
C ALA A 355 21.44 -3.29 31.47
N GLN A 356 20.48 -4.03 32.05
CA GLN A 356 20.38 -4.19 33.50
C GLN A 356 21.58 -4.95 34.08
N SER A 357 22.05 -6.01 33.41
CA SER A 357 23.27 -6.74 33.79
C SER A 357 24.52 -5.85 33.72
N MET A 358 24.70 -5.09 32.63
CA MET A 358 25.81 -4.15 32.50
C MET A 358 25.77 -3.05 33.58
N LYS A 359 24.58 -2.56 33.94
CA LYS A 359 24.41 -1.61 35.04
C LYS A 359 24.86 -2.21 36.37
N GLN A 360 24.43 -3.43 36.68
CA GLN A 360 24.86 -4.12 37.90
C GLN A 360 26.39 -4.33 37.95
N GLN A 361 27.00 -4.69 36.82
CA GLN A 361 28.46 -4.81 36.73
C GLN A 361 29.17 -3.46 36.95
N ALA A 362 28.64 -2.38 36.38
CA ALA A 362 29.20 -1.04 36.56
C ALA A 362 29.10 -0.57 38.02
N ASP A 363 27.97 -0.84 38.68
CA ASP A 363 27.78 -0.51 40.09
C ASP A 363 28.71 -1.34 40.99
N ALA A 364 28.86 -2.65 40.74
CA ALA A 364 29.83 -3.49 41.46
C ALA A 364 31.28 -3.02 41.26
N ALA A 365 31.67 -2.60 40.05
CA ALA A 365 33.00 -2.05 39.78
C ALA A 365 33.23 -0.71 40.51
N ARG A 366 32.20 0.13 40.62
CA ARG A 366 32.26 1.36 41.43
C ARG A 366 32.45 1.06 42.91
N GLU A 367 31.72 0.08 43.46
CA GLU A 367 31.89 -0.35 44.84
C GLU A 367 33.30 -0.87 45.13
N GLN A 368 33.86 -1.69 44.23
CA GLN A 368 35.24 -2.17 44.32
C GLN A 368 36.26 -1.02 44.27
N THR A 369 36.03 -0.03 43.38
CA THR A 369 36.88 1.15 43.27
C THR A 369 36.83 1.98 44.56
N ASN A 370 35.64 2.20 45.11
CA ASN A 370 35.46 2.92 46.38
C ASN A 370 36.17 2.20 47.54
N HIS A 371 36.08 0.87 47.60
CA HIS A 371 36.78 0.07 48.59
C HIS A 371 38.31 0.20 48.45
N ALA A 372 38.83 0.13 47.23
CA ALA A 372 40.27 0.32 46.97
C ALA A 372 40.74 1.73 47.39
N VAL A 373 39.94 2.77 47.12
CA VAL A 373 40.23 4.14 47.55
C VAL A 373 40.30 4.24 49.08
N LEU A 374 39.37 3.60 49.80
CA LEU A 374 39.39 3.57 51.26
C LEU A 374 40.63 2.85 51.81
N GLN A 375 41.04 1.73 51.19
CA GLN A 375 42.27 1.03 51.58
C GLN A 375 43.51 1.90 51.38
N VAL A 376 43.61 2.60 50.24
CA VAL A 376 44.73 3.53 49.98
C VAL A 376 44.78 4.64 51.04
N GLN A 377 43.63 5.20 51.41
CA GLN A 377 43.55 6.23 52.47
C GLN A 377 43.98 5.69 53.84
N GLN A 378 43.60 4.47 54.19
CA GLN A 378 44.03 3.82 55.43
C GLN A 378 45.55 3.62 55.46
N SER A 379 46.12 3.06 54.38
CA SER A 379 47.58 2.88 54.29
C SER A 379 48.34 4.21 54.31
N GLN A 380 47.79 5.28 53.74
CA GLN A 380 48.37 6.63 53.85
C GLN A 380 48.36 7.14 55.29
N ALA A 381 47.25 6.98 56.01
CA ALA A 381 47.15 7.39 57.42
C ALA A 381 48.13 6.61 58.32
N GLU A 382 48.28 5.31 58.09
CA GLU A 382 49.27 4.47 58.77
C GLU A 382 50.70 4.92 58.48
N LEU A 383 51.01 5.22 57.21
CA LEU A 383 52.31 5.74 56.81
C LEU A 383 52.62 7.09 57.49
N GLU A 384 51.66 8.00 57.56
CA GLU A 384 51.81 9.29 58.24
C GLU A 384 51.99 9.14 59.76
N ALA A 385 51.31 8.17 60.38
CA ALA A 385 51.51 7.84 61.80
C ALA A 385 52.92 7.30 62.05
N ALA A 386 53.39 6.34 61.25
CA ALA A 386 54.74 5.80 61.34
C ALA A 386 55.83 6.88 61.11
N GLN A 387 55.61 7.78 60.15
CA GLN A 387 56.53 8.92 59.93
C GLN A 387 56.58 9.88 61.12
N ARG A 388 55.44 10.12 61.79
CA ARG A 388 55.41 10.94 63.01
C ARG A 388 56.20 10.30 64.14
N GLU A 389 56.00 9.00 64.38
CA GLU A 389 56.74 8.24 65.39
C GLU A 389 58.26 8.25 65.12
N LEU A 390 58.66 8.06 63.87
CA LEU A 390 60.07 8.11 63.48
C LEU A 390 60.70 9.49 63.74
N ARG A 391 59.96 10.59 63.49
CA ARG A 391 60.42 11.95 63.82
C ARG A 391 60.52 12.18 65.32
N GLU A 392 59.63 11.60 66.12
CA GLU A 392 59.70 11.68 67.59
C GLU A 392 60.92 10.93 68.13
N LEU A 393 61.21 9.73 67.60
CA LEU A 393 62.42 8.98 67.94
C LEU A 393 63.69 9.75 67.58
N GLN A 394 63.73 10.42 66.42
CA GLN A 394 64.86 11.28 66.02
C GLN A 394 65.04 12.51 66.92
N ARG A 395 63.99 12.95 67.61
CA ARG A 395 64.04 14.10 68.53
C ARG A 395 64.48 13.76 69.94
N ARG A 396 64.49 12.49 70.34
CA ARG A 396 64.99 12.11 71.67
C ARG A 396 66.51 12.33 71.70
N PRO A 397 67.02 13.21 72.57
CA PRO A 397 68.47 13.37 72.72
C PRO A 397 69.06 12.03 73.19
N PHE A 398 70.21 11.66 72.62
CA PHE A 398 71.04 10.59 73.16
C PHE A 398 71.52 11.05 74.54
N GLU A 399 70.78 10.71 75.58
CA GLU A 399 71.28 10.76 76.95
C GLU A 399 72.21 9.54 77.12
N GLU A 400 73.52 9.77 76.99
CA GLU A 400 74.58 8.91 77.53
C GLU A 400 74.96 9.35 78.95
#